data_AF-A0A448JDJ8-F1
#
_entry.id   AF-A0A448JDJ8-F1
#
_cell.length_a   1.000
_cell.length_b   1.000
_cell.length_c   1.000
_cell.angle_alpha   90.00
_cell.angle_beta   90.00
_cell.angle_gamma   90.00
#
_symmetry.space_group_name_H-M   'P 1'
#
loop_
_entity.id
_entity.type
_entity.pdbx_description
1 polymer ?
#
loop_
_entity_poly.entity_id
_entity_poly.type
_entity_poly.pdbx_seq_one_letter_code
_entity_poly.pdbx_strand_id
1 'polypeptide(L)'
;MLLTLFAGFSTAIGSIAFFSRKDDLRVLSLGLGFSVGVMIYISFMEILPTALKDFKNHYDSHWAELLGLACFFGGILISLLIDKLIPKDVNPHSLKRI
;
A
#
# COMPACT_ATOMS: atom_id res chain seq x y z
N MET A 1 -7.50 -19.26 -4.52
CA MET A 1 -8.78 -19.03 -3.82
C MET A 1 -8.65 -19.19 -2.31
N LEU A 2 -8.07 -20.29 -1.79
CA LEU A 2 -7.83 -20.45 -0.35
C LEU A 2 -6.96 -19.33 0.26
N LEU A 3 -5.90 -18.91 -0.45
CA LEU A 3 -5.02 -17.79 -0.05
C LEU A 3 -5.79 -16.47 0.10
N THR A 4 -6.70 -16.17 -0.83
CA THR A 4 -7.56 -14.98 -0.78
C THR A 4 -8.53 -15.03 0.41
N LEU A 5 -9.05 -16.22 0.73
CA LEU A 5 -9.91 -16.42 1.89
C LEU A 5 -9.14 -16.20 3.20
N PHE A 6 -7.91 -16.70 3.30
CA PHE A 6 -7.04 -16.43 4.45
C PHE A 6 -6.65 -14.96 4.57
N ALA A 7 -6.39 -14.27 3.45
CA ALA A 7 -6.13 -12.83 3.46
C ALA A 7 -7.33 -12.03 3.98
N GLY A 8 -8.55 -12.38 3.53
CA GLY A 8 -9.78 -11.80 4.06
C GLY A 8 -9.99 -12.08 5.55
N PHE A 9 -9.72 -13.32 5.98
CA PHE A 9 -9.83 -13.72 7.39
C PHE A 9 -8.81 -13.00 8.27
N SER A 10 -7.59 -12.76 7.78
CA SER A 10 -6.57 -11.96 8.48
C SER A 10 -7.07 -10.53 8.73
N THR A 11 -7.75 -9.91 7.76
CA THR A 11 -8.38 -8.58 7.92
C THR A 11 -9.50 -8.61 8.96
N ALA A 12 -10.34 -9.66 8.92
CA ALA A 12 -11.42 -9.84 9.89
C ALA A 12 -10.89 -10.00 11.33
N ILE A 13 -9.83 -10.79 11.54
CA ILE A 13 -9.14 -10.90 12.83
C ILE A 13 -8.56 -9.55 13.25
N GLY A 14 -7.91 -8.83 12.34
CA GLY A 14 -7.35 -7.51 12.60
C GLY A 14 -8.38 -6.48 13.07
N SER A 15 -9.64 -6.61 12.63
CA SER A 15 -10.73 -5.71 13.04
C SER A 15 -11.11 -5.84 14.53
N ILE A 16 -10.77 -6.96 15.19
CA ILE A 16 -11.00 -7.15 16.63
C ILE A 16 -10.18 -6.14 17.46
N ALA A 17 -9.05 -5.65 16.94
CA ALA A 17 -8.27 -4.59 17.56
C ALA A 17 -9.06 -3.27 17.69
N PHE A 18 -10.08 -3.05 16.85
CA PHE A 18 -10.97 -1.88 16.94
C PHE A 18 -11.96 -1.98 18.12
N PHE A 19 -12.21 -3.18 18.65
CA PHE A 19 -13.03 -3.38 19.86
C PHE A 19 -12.24 -3.07 21.15
N SER A 20 -10.90 -2.98 21.09
CA SER A 20 -10.08 -2.63 22.24
C SER A 20 -10.35 -1.19 22.67
N ARG A 21 -10.81 -1.02 23.90
CA ARG A 21 -11.29 0.27 24.43
C ARG A 21 -10.18 1.32 24.46
N LYS A 22 -10.46 2.46 23.81
CA LYS A 22 -9.95 3.81 24.06
C LYS A 22 -8.44 4.02 23.84
N ASP A 23 -8.16 4.68 22.71
CA ASP A 23 -7.20 5.79 22.62
C ASP A 23 -5.71 5.49 22.86
N ASP A 24 -5.28 4.23 22.88
CA ASP A 24 -3.85 3.90 22.90
C ASP A 24 -3.25 4.06 21.49
N LEU A 25 -3.12 5.32 21.07
CA LEU A 25 -2.54 5.74 19.79
C LEU A 25 -1.16 5.11 19.54
N ARG A 26 -0.47 4.63 20.60
CA ARG A 26 0.81 3.91 20.51
C ARG A 26 0.67 2.59 19.79
N VAL A 27 -0.30 1.76 20.16
CA VAL A 27 -0.54 0.46 19.54
C VAL A 27 -1.03 0.65 18.11
N LEU A 28 -1.92 1.62 17.88
CA LEU A 28 -2.40 1.96 16.54
C LEU A 28 -1.26 2.44 15.63
N SER A 29 -0.41 3.34 16.12
CA SER A 29 0.73 3.87 15.34
C SER A 29 1.76 2.78 15.05
N LEU A 30 2.02 1.87 16.00
CA LEU A 30 2.88 0.71 15.76
C LEU A 30 2.30 -0.23 14.71
N GLY A 31 0.99 -0.53 14.76
CA GLY A 31 0.32 -1.37 13.77
C GLY A 31 0.31 -0.74 12.37
N LEU A 32 0.00 0.55 12.27
CA LEU A 32 0.03 1.29 11.00
C LEU A 32 1.45 1.37 10.43
N GLY A 33 2.45 1.66 11.27
CA GLY A 33 3.86 1.68 10.86
C GLY A 33 4.35 0.31 10.39
N PHE A 34 3.97 -0.76 11.09
CA PHE A 34 4.27 -2.13 10.66
C PHE A 34 3.64 -2.45 9.30
N SER A 35 2.36 -2.10 9.10
CA SER A 35 1.66 -2.33 7.84
C SER A 35 2.28 -1.56 6.67
N VAL A 36 2.60 -0.28 6.86
CA VAL A 36 3.30 0.54 5.86
C VAL A 36 4.67 -0.06 5.52
N GLY A 37 5.44 -0.50 6.52
CA GLY A 37 6.74 -1.13 6.32
C GLY A 37 6.67 -2.40 5.47
N VAL A 38 5.74 -3.30 5.78
CA VAL A 38 5.54 -4.55 5.02
C VAL A 38 5.15 -4.24 3.56
N MET A 39 4.24 -3.30 3.34
CA MET A 39 3.79 -2.95 1.98
C MET A 39 4.88 -2.27 1.14
N ILE A 40 5.72 -1.43 1.75
CA ILE A 40 6.89 -0.85 1.09
C ILE A 40 7.87 -1.96 0.69
N TYR A 41 8.18 -2.90 1.61
CA TYR A 41 9.09 -4.01 1.32
C TYR A 41 8.59 -4.86 0.15
N ILE A 42 7.31 -5.31 0.19
CA ILE A 42 6.70 -6.10 -0.89
C ILE A 42 6.76 -5.33 -2.22
N SER A 43 6.44 -4.04 -2.22
CA SER A 43 6.43 -3.22 -3.44
C SER A 43 7.81 -3.14 -4.10
N PHE A 44 8.88 -2.92 -3.32
CA PHE A 44 10.23 -2.74 -3.86
C PHE A 44 10.98 -4.06 -4.09
N MET A 45 10.82 -5.04 -3.20
CA MET A 45 11.61 -6.28 -3.23
C MET A 45 10.92 -7.44 -3.93
N GLU A 46 9.60 -7.39 -4.10
CA GLU A 46 8.85 -8.44 -4.81
C GLU A 46 8.23 -7.90 -6.10
N ILE A 47 7.37 -6.87 -6.01
CA ILE A 47 6.56 -6.41 -7.15
C ILE A 47 7.43 -5.78 -8.24
N LEU A 48 8.28 -4.80 -7.90
CA LEU A 48 9.15 -4.12 -8.86
C LEU A 48 10.10 -5.07 -9.62
N PRO A 49 10.90 -5.94 -8.98
CA PRO A 49 11.78 -6.85 -9.69
C PRO A 49 11.03 -7.91 -10.49
N THR A 50 9.87 -8.37 -10.02
CA THR A 50 9.01 -9.29 -10.79
C THR A 50 8.52 -8.62 -12.06
N ALA A 51 8.01 -7.38 -11.96
CA ALA A 51 7.58 -6.60 -13.12
C ALA A 51 8.73 -6.38 -14.11
N LEU A 52 9.91 -5.96 -13.65
CA LEU A 52 11.09 -5.76 -14.52
C LEU A 52 11.51 -7.04 -15.23
N LYS A 53 11.46 -8.19 -14.55
CA LYS A 53 11.74 -9.50 -15.14
C LYS A 53 10.73 -9.87 -16.22
N ASP A 54 9.45 -9.61 -15.98
CA ASP A 54 8.39 -9.88 -16.96
C ASP A 54 8.49 -8.95 -18.18
N PHE A 55 8.80 -7.67 -17.98
CA PHE A 55 9.05 -6.72 -19.08
C PHE A 55 10.26 -7.12 -19.93
N LYS A 56 11.34 -7.63 -19.31
CA LYS A 56 12.54 -8.10 -20.02
C LYS A 56 12.27 -9.30 -20.95
N ASN A 57 11.20 -10.06 -20.70
CA ASN A 57 10.83 -11.17 -21.58
C ASN A 57 10.16 -10.69 -22.89
N HIS A 58 9.62 -9.45 -22.91
CA HIS A 58 8.85 -8.92 -24.03
C HIS A 58 9.51 -7.73 -24.75
N TYR A 59 10.44 -7.03 -24.10
CA TYR A 59 11.12 -5.85 -24.62
C TYR A 59 12.64 -5.96 -24.45
N ASP A 60 13.39 -5.22 -25.26
CA ASP A 60 14.85 -5.07 -25.10
C ASP A 60 15.22 -4.63 -23.68
N SER A 61 16.33 -5.16 -23.14
CA SER A 61 16.67 -5.03 -21.72
C SER A 61 16.71 -3.58 -21.21
N HIS A 62 17.11 -2.62 -22.04
CA HIS A 62 17.14 -1.20 -21.66
C HIS A 62 15.75 -0.57 -21.63
N TRP A 63 14.92 -0.85 -22.63
CA TRP A 63 13.55 -0.34 -22.72
C TRP A 63 12.64 -0.99 -21.68
N ALA A 64 12.82 -2.28 -21.40
CA ALA A 64 12.08 -3.01 -20.38
C ALA A 64 12.24 -2.38 -18.98
N GLU A 65 13.47 -2.00 -18.62
CA GLU A 65 13.75 -1.38 -17.32
C GLU A 65 13.13 0.01 -17.20
N LEU A 66 13.27 0.83 -18.25
CA LEU A 66 12.70 2.17 -18.29
C LEU A 66 11.16 2.12 -18.20
N LEU A 67 10.53 1.22 -18.94
CA LEU A 67 9.07 1.11 -19.01
C LEU A 67 8.49 0.55 -17.71
N GLY A 68 9.14 -0.46 -17.11
CA GLY A 68 8.76 -1.00 -15.80
C GLY A 68 8.85 0.05 -14.69
N LEU A 69 9.93 0.82 -14.66
CA LEU A 69 10.12 1.90 -13.69
C LEU A 69 9.11 3.04 -13.91
N ALA A 70 8.87 3.42 -15.17
CA ALA A 70 7.89 4.44 -15.54
C ALA A 70 6.47 4.03 -15.13
N CYS A 71 6.09 2.76 -15.30
CA CYS A 71 4.80 2.25 -14.84
C CYS A 71 4.68 2.25 -13.31
N PHE A 72 5.75 1.87 -12.59
CA PHE A 72 5.76 1.88 -11.12
C PHE A 72 5.58 3.29 -10.55
N PHE A 73 6.40 4.25 -10.99
CA PHE A 73 6.24 5.65 -10.58
C PHE A 73 4.96 6.29 -11.13
N GLY A 74 4.51 5.87 -12.32
CA GLY A 74 3.21 6.25 -12.87
C GLY A 74 2.06 5.82 -11.95
N GLY A 75 2.12 4.60 -11.40
CA GLY A 75 1.15 4.13 -10.40
C GLY A 75 1.15 4.97 -9.13
N ILE A 76 2.33 5.36 -8.63
CA ILE A 76 2.45 6.28 -7.49
C ILE A 76 1.82 7.64 -7.81
N LEU A 77 2.12 8.20 -8.99
CA LEU A 77 1.55 9.48 -9.43
C LEU A 77 0.03 9.43 -9.55
N ILE A 78 -0.52 8.33 -10.07
CA ILE A 78 -1.96 8.10 -10.15
C ILE A 78 -2.56 8.04 -8.74
N SER A 79 -1.94 7.33 -7.80
CA SER A 79 -2.40 7.29 -6.40
C SER A 79 -2.45 8.69 -5.79
N LEU A 80 -1.41 9.50 -6.00
CA LEU A 80 -1.38 10.90 -5.52
C LEU A 80 -2.45 11.77 -6.18
N LEU A 81 -2.74 11.52 -7.46
CA LEU A 81 -3.80 12.24 -8.18
C LEU A 81 -5.18 11.88 -7.62
N ILE A 82 -5.41 10.59 -7.33
CA ILE A 82 -6.64 10.11 -6.68
C ILE A 82 -6.79 10.78 -5.31
N ASP A 83 -5.74 10.78 -4.49
CA ASP A 83 -5.76 11.43 -3.17
C ASP A 83 -6.07 12.93 -3.25
N LYS A 84 -5.56 13.61 -4.29
CA LYS A 84 -5.84 15.04 -4.53
C LYS A 84 -7.27 15.29 -5.01
N LEU A 85 -7.86 14.35 -5.73
CA LEU A 85 -9.21 14.46 -6.27
C LEU A 85 -10.28 14.25 -5.20
N ILE A 86 -9.95 13.53 -4.12
CA ILE A 86 -10.83 13.32 -2.96
C ILE A 86 -11.00 14.67 -2.20
N PRO A 87 -12.23 15.22 -2.11
CA PRO A 87 -12.48 16.50 -1.44
C PRO A 87 -12.06 16.48 0.04
N LYS A 88 -11.48 17.59 0.51
CA LYS A 88 -10.93 17.70 1.87
C LYS A 88 -11.99 17.74 2.99
N ASP A 89 -13.27 17.87 2.66
CA ASP A 89 -14.37 17.93 3.65
C ASP A 89 -14.62 16.60 4.39
N VAL A 90 -14.11 15.48 3.86
CA VAL A 90 -14.13 14.15 4.50
C VAL A 90 -12.74 13.76 5.01
N ASN A 91 -11.76 14.66 4.91
CA ASN A 91 -10.36 14.37 5.17
C ASN A 91 -10.06 14.47 6.68
N PRO A 92 -9.86 13.33 7.39
CA PRO A 92 -9.62 13.34 8.84
C PRO A 92 -8.22 13.85 9.20
N HIS A 93 -7.40 14.23 8.21
CA HIS A 93 -6.02 14.68 8.40
C HIS A 93 -5.87 16.02 9.15
N SER A 94 -6.96 16.75 9.42
CA SER A 94 -6.94 17.75 10.50
C SER A 94 -7.30 17.07 11.81
N LEU A 95 -6.29 16.77 12.63
CA LEU A 95 -6.45 16.45 14.04
C LEU A 95 -7.34 17.53 14.68
N LYS A 96 -8.62 17.21 14.91
CA LYS A 96 -9.45 18.03 15.77
C LYS A 96 -8.89 17.82 17.18
N ARG A 97 -8.11 18.79 17.67
CA ARG A 97 -7.78 18.85 19.11
C ARG A 97 -9.09 18.88 19.86
N ILE A 98 -9.35 17.81 20.60
CA ILE A 98 -10.24 17.80 21.75
C ILE A 98 -9.34 17.86 22.98
#